data_AF-A0A1H8QQK3-F1
#
_entry.id   AF-A0A1H8QQK3-F1
#
_cell.length_a   1.000
_cell.length_b   1.000
_cell.length_c   1.000
_cell.angle_alpha   90.00
_cell.angle_beta   90.00
_cell.angle_gamma   90.00
#
_symmetry.space_group_name_H-M   'P 1'
#
loop_
_entity.id
_entity.type
_entity.pdbx_description
1 polymer ?
#
loop_
_entity_poly.entity_id
_entity_poly.type
_entity_poly.pdbx_seq_one_letter_code
_entity_poly.pdbx_strand_id
1 'polypeptide(L)'
;MAADNPRKQNVSIVFWPKFNDSVTSTKKRFMNVGSYRVDQQKIIFETGKFIEFDFSVQDTLVFDGKIIVLLDVSGNIRFNRNVYAIDFNGELLWQIERSENLDLIGYCPFISVEAQNPKLVSFNWCGFKFIIDPDTGKVIESIFTK
;
A
#
# COMPACT_ATOMS: atom_id res chain seq x y z
N MET A 1 29.04 -7.87 32.68
CA MET A 1 27.77 -8.63 32.76
C MET A 1 26.70 -7.75 32.10
N ALA A 2 26.52 -7.93 30.79
CA ALA A 2 25.36 -8.59 30.15
C ALA A 2 24.22 -7.57 29.90
N ALA A 3 23.54 -7.51 28.76
CA ALA A 3 23.72 -8.06 27.42
C ALA A 3 22.76 -7.29 26.47
N ASP A 4 23.15 -7.21 25.20
CA ASP A 4 22.36 -7.16 23.96
C ASP A 4 20.85 -6.84 23.95
N ASN A 5 20.51 -5.95 23.01
CA ASN A 5 19.20 -5.75 22.35
C ASN A 5 19.39 -6.25 20.89
N PRO A 6 18.40 -6.82 20.15
CA PRO A 6 17.02 -6.40 20.17
C PRO A 6 15.90 -7.45 20.01
N ARG A 7 14.69 -6.97 20.32
CA ARG A 7 13.39 -7.62 20.09
C ARG A 7 13.22 -8.04 18.63
N LYS A 8 12.82 -9.30 18.48
CA LYS A 8 12.50 -9.98 17.22
C LYS A 8 11.35 -9.29 16.48
N GLN A 9 11.54 -9.12 15.18
CA GLN A 9 10.53 -8.67 14.22
C GLN A 9 9.49 -9.78 14.00
N ASN A 10 8.21 -9.45 14.11
CA ASN A 10 7.13 -10.29 13.61
C ASN A 10 6.93 -9.98 12.13
N VAL A 11 7.49 -10.82 11.26
CA VAL A 11 7.14 -10.84 9.83
C VAL A 11 6.06 -11.90 9.67
N SER A 12 4.85 -11.47 9.33
CA SER A 12 3.75 -12.36 8.97
C SER A 12 4.06 -13.01 7.61
N ILE A 13 4.63 -14.21 7.64
CA ILE A 13 4.77 -15.06 6.45
C ILE A 13 3.38 -15.62 6.15
N VAL A 14 2.75 -15.13 5.08
CA VAL A 14 1.48 -15.68 4.58
C VAL A 14 1.75 -17.06 3.97
N PHE A 15 1.33 -18.11 4.66
CA PHE A 15 1.29 -19.48 4.15
C PHE A 15 0.04 -19.69 3.29
N TRP A 16 0.21 -20.16 2.05
CA TRP A 16 -0.85 -20.73 1.21
C TRP A 16 -0.71 -22.26 1.14
N PRO A 17 -1.81 -23.01 0.93
CA PRO A 17 -1.84 -24.45 1.13
C PRO A 17 -1.05 -25.22 0.06
N LYS A 18 -0.46 -26.33 0.48
CA LYS A 18 0.20 -27.31 -0.39
C LYS A 18 -0.84 -27.96 -1.32
N PHE A 19 -0.69 -27.77 -2.62
CA PHE A 19 -1.33 -28.62 -3.64
C PHE A 19 -0.29 -29.59 -4.19
N ASN A 20 -0.60 -30.89 -4.11
CA ASN A 20 0.20 -31.99 -4.64
C ASN A 20 -0.27 -32.34 -6.06
N ASP A 21 0.66 -32.36 -7.00
CA ASP A 21 0.76 -33.06 -8.32
C ASP A 21 -0.52 -33.22 -9.17
N SER A 22 -0.58 -33.00 -10.49
CA SER A 22 0.45 -32.97 -11.53
C SER A 22 -0.22 -32.49 -12.83
N VAL A 23 0.22 -31.38 -13.44
CA VAL A 23 -0.05 -31.06 -14.85
C VAL A 23 1.13 -30.26 -15.42
N THR A 24 1.54 -30.70 -16.60
CA THR A 24 2.62 -30.28 -17.49
C THR A 24 2.82 -28.78 -17.69
N SER A 25 4.10 -28.38 -17.64
CA SER A 25 4.76 -27.29 -18.39
C SER A 25 3.89 -26.10 -18.80
N THR A 26 3.81 -25.11 -17.91
CA THR A 26 3.93 -23.71 -18.32
C THR A 26 4.93 -23.10 -17.36
N LYS A 27 6.04 -22.54 -17.86
CA LYS A 27 6.89 -21.65 -17.06
C LYS A 27 6.00 -20.50 -16.59
N LYS A 28 5.38 -20.64 -15.42
CA LYS A 28 4.76 -19.54 -14.71
C LYS A 28 5.93 -18.59 -14.44
N ARG A 29 6.00 -17.48 -15.17
CA ARG A 29 6.89 -16.37 -14.86
C ARG A 29 6.52 -15.96 -13.44
N PHE A 30 7.20 -16.51 -12.45
CA PHE A 30 7.31 -15.87 -11.16
C PHE A 30 8.02 -14.57 -11.48
N MET A 31 7.26 -13.47 -11.54
CA MET A 31 7.88 -12.17 -11.46
C MET A 31 8.60 -12.19 -10.11
N ASN A 32 9.93 -12.09 -10.11
CA ASN A 32 10.65 -11.71 -8.92
C ASN A 32 10.19 -10.28 -8.60
N VAL A 33 9.13 -10.19 -7.82
CA VAL A 33 8.68 -8.94 -7.23
C VAL A 33 9.80 -8.55 -6.26
N GLY A 34 10.41 -7.38 -6.44
CA GLY A 34 11.50 -6.93 -5.56
C GLY A 34 11.06 -6.94 -4.10
N SER A 35 11.98 -7.19 -3.17
CA SER A 35 11.67 -7.04 -1.74
C SER A 35 11.89 -5.60 -1.28
N TYR A 36 11.11 -5.21 -0.28
CA TYR A 36 11.24 -3.94 0.42
C TYR A 36 10.96 -4.17 1.91
N ARG A 37 11.45 -3.25 2.75
CA ARG A 37 11.12 -3.20 4.18
C ARG A 37 10.55 -1.84 4.54
N VAL A 38 9.64 -1.84 5.50
CA VAL A 38 9.05 -0.63 6.08
C VAL A 38 9.82 -0.30 7.36
N ASP A 39 10.24 0.94 7.52
CA ASP A 39 10.86 1.48 8.73
C ASP A 39 10.26 2.83 9.07
N GLN A 40 9.20 2.83 9.89
CA GLN A 40 8.43 4.02 10.27
C GLN A 40 7.98 4.82 9.04
N GLN A 41 8.65 5.93 8.73
CA GLN A 41 8.36 6.84 7.62
C GLN A 41 9.07 6.45 6.32
N LYS A 42 9.72 5.29 6.27
CA LYS A 42 10.59 4.89 5.15
C LYS A 42 10.17 3.57 4.53
N ILE A 43 10.26 3.52 3.20
CA ILE A 43 10.36 2.28 2.44
C ILE A 43 11.80 2.14 1.99
N ILE A 44 12.43 1.03 2.37
CA ILE A 44 13.84 0.74 2.08
C ILE A 44 13.90 -0.47 1.14
N PHE A 45 14.59 -0.30 0.02
CA PHE A 45 14.75 -1.30 -1.03
C PHE A 45 16.04 -2.10 -0.84
N GLU A 46 16.14 -3.30 -1.40
CA GLU A 46 17.36 -4.14 -1.37
C GLU A 46 18.59 -3.44 -1.94
N THR A 47 18.38 -2.50 -2.87
CA THR A 47 19.45 -1.68 -3.47
C THR A 47 20.07 -0.70 -2.47
N GLY A 48 19.49 -0.54 -1.28
CA GLY A 48 19.85 0.47 -0.29
C GLY A 48 19.20 1.85 -0.54
N LYS A 49 18.51 2.03 -1.67
CA LYS A 49 17.66 3.22 -1.90
C LYS A 49 16.52 3.23 -0.88
N PHE A 50 16.03 4.42 -0.57
CA PHE A 50 14.83 4.58 0.25
C PHE A 50 13.98 5.75 -0.25
N ILE A 51 12.68 5.68 0.08
CA ILE A 51 11.76 6.82 0.01
C ILE A 51 11.36 7.14 1.45
N GLU A 52 11.39 8.41 1.81
CA GLU A 52 10.96 8.95 3.09
C GLU A 52 9.67 9.76 2.89
N PHE A 53 8.71 9.55 3.78
CA PHE A 53 7.40 10.18 3.78
C PHE A 53 7.25 11.14 4.97
N ASP A 54 6.37 12.13 4.86
CA ASP A 54 6.10 13.08 5.95
C ASP A 54 5.42 12.44 7.17
N PHE A 55 4.81 11.26 6.98
CA PHE A 55 4.07 10.51 7.99
C PHE A 55 4.50 9.05 7.98
N SER A 56 4.26 8.36 9.10
CA SER A 56 4.59 6.95 9.23
C SER A 56 3.79 6.11 8.24
N VAL A 57 4.42 5.10 7.67
CA VAL A 57 3.76 4.08 6.84
C VAL A 57 2.87 3.24 7.76
N GLN A 58 1.55 3.29 7.50
CA GLN A 58 0.55 2.48 8.20
C GLN A 58 0.50 1.07 7.63
N ASP A 59 0.45 0.98 6.30
CA ASP A 59 0.29 -0.30 5.60
C ASP A 59 0.89 -0.24 4.19
N THR A 60 1.19 -1.41 3.63
CA THR A 60 1.63 -1.56 2.26
C THR A 60 1.00 -2.77 1.59
N LEU A 61 0.70 -2.64 0.30
CA LEU A 61 0.11 -3.69 -0.52
C LEU A 61 0.83 -3.74 -1.87
N VAL A 62 1.22 -4.92 -2.32
CA VAL A 62 1.68 -5.10 -3.71
C VAL A 62 0.46 -5.29 -4.62
N PHE A 63 0.29 -4.40 -5.60
CA PHE A 63 -0.81 -4.45 -6.57
C PHE A 63 -0.30 -4.08 -7.95
N ASP A 64 -0.55 -4.93 -8.95
CA ASP A 64 -0.20 -4.69 -10.35
C ASP A 64 1.25 -4.21 -10.59
N GLY A 65 2.21 -4.88 -9.93
CA GLY A 65 3.63 -4.57 -10.04
C GLY A 65 4.09 -3.30 -9.30
N LYS A 66 3.21 -2.70 -8.50
CA LYS A 66 3.47 -1.48 -7.73
C LYS A 66 3.37 -1.78 -6.23
N ILE A 67 4.10 -1.05 -5.41
CA ILE A 67 3.92 -1.02 -3.96
C ILE A 67 2.98 0.14 -3.66
N ILE A 68 1.78 -0.17 -3.18
CA ILE A 68 0.82 0.81 -2.69
C ILE A 68 1.14 1.06 -1.21
N VAL A 69 1.31 2.32 -0.85
CA VAL A 69 1.68 2.76 0.50
C VAL A 69 0.54 3.61 1.07
N LEU A 70 0.08 3.25 2.26
CA LEU A 70 -0.86 4.03 3.05
C LEU A 70 -0.12 4.66 4.24
N LEU A 71 -0.23 5.97 4.41
CA LEU A 71 0.34 6.67 5.55
C LEU A 71 -0.66 6.85 6.70
N ASP A 72 -0.15 6.71 7.93
CA ASP A 72 -0.88 7.01 9.17
C ASP A 72 -0.85 8.52 9.41
N VAL A 73 -2.01 9.15 9.19
CA VAL A 73 -2.20 10.59 9.37
C VAL A 73 -3.14 10.90 10.53
N SER A 74 -3.18 10.03 11.54
CA SER A 74 -4.05 10.12 12.71
C SER A 74 -3.92 11.43 13.53
N GLY A 75 -2.92 12.27 13.27
CA GLY A 75 -2.79 13.64 13.82
C GLY A 75 -3.15 14.78 12.87
N ASN A 76 -3.47 14.50 11.60
CA ASN A 76 -3.70 15.52 10.57
C ASN A 76 -4.82 15.09 9.61
N ILE A 77 -6.06 15.26 10.07
CA ILE A 77 -7.26 14.95 9.28
C ILE A 77 -7.29 15.66 7.93
N ARG A 78 -6.58 16.80 7.80
CA ARG A 78 -6.56 17.58 6.56
C ARG A 78 -5.78 16.95 5.43
N PHE A 79 -4.94 15.96 5.76
CA PHE A 79 -4.12 15.26 4.79
C PHE A 79 -4.87 14.06 4.21
N ASN A 80 -5.67 14.30 3.17
CA ASN A 80 -6.42 13.26 2.46
C ASN A 80 -5.70 12.71 1.22
N ARG A 81 -4.39 12.97 1.09
CA ARG A 81 -3.52 12.45 0.02
C ARG A 81 -2.51 11.46 0.57
N ASN A 82 -2.96 10.55 1.45
CA ASN A 82 -2.11 9.62 2.19
C ASN A 82 -1.93 8.25 1.52
N VAL A 83 -2.26 8.13 0.23
CA VAL A 83 -2.03 6.92 -0.55
C VAL A 83 -1.06 7.22 -1.70
N TYR A 84 -0.05 6.38 -1.84
CA TYR A 84 1.00 6.51 -2.85
C TYR A 84 1.19 5.19 -3.58
N ALA A 85 1.64 5.24 -4.82
CA ALA A 85 2.23 4.09 -5.50
C ALA A 85 3.69 4.37 -5.84
N ILE A 86 4.52 3.38 -5.55
CA ILE A 86 5.95 3.40 -5.85
C ILE A 86 6.32 2.11 -6.60
N ASP A 87 7.34 2.16 -7.44
CA ASP A 87 7.88 0.96 -8.07
C ASP A 87 8.91 0.25 -7.18
N PHE A 88 9.37 -0.92 -7.60
CA PHE A 88 10.40 -1.69 -6.89
C PHE A 88 11.82 -1.12 -7.04
N ASN A 89 12.01 -0.10 -7.87
CA ASN A 89 13.26 0.65 -7.99
C ASN A 89 13.26 1.90 -7.11
N GLY A 90 12.22 2.12 -6.30
CA GLY A 90 12.07 3.28 -5.44
C GLY A 90 11.77 4.58 -6.17
N GLU A 91 11.03 4.51 -7.27
CA GLU A 91 10.46 5.66 -7.95
C GLU A 91 9.01 5.87 -7.50
N LEU A 92 8.66 7.12 -7.18
CA LEU A 92 7.29 7.51 -6.93
C LEU A 92 6.53 7.57 -8.26
N LEU A 93 5.49 6.76 -8.40
CA LEU A 93 4.67 6.70 -9.61
C LEU A 93 3.51 7.70 -9.53
N TRP A 94 2.77 7.68 -8.42
CA TRP A 94 1.69 8.62 -8.17
C TRP A 94 1.39 8.77 -6.68
N GLN A 95 0.77 9.90 -6.34
CA GLN A 95 0.09 10.15 -5.08
C GLN A 95 -1.39 10.35 -5.41
N ILE A 96 -2.29 9.76 -4.62
CA ILE A 96 -3.73 9.88 -4.88
C ILE A 96 -4.16 11.35 -4.99
N GLU A 97 -4.92 11.67 -6.02
CA GLU A 97 -5.41 13.02 -6.25
C GLU A 97 -6.40 13.45 -5.15
N ARG A 98 -6.47 14.76 -4.90
CA ARG A 98 -7.60 15.32 -4.16
C ARG A 98 -8.79 15.27 -5.12
N SER A 99 -9.73 14.36 -4.93
CA SER A 99 -10.94 14.42 -5.74
C SER A 99 -11.68 15.72 -5.39
N GLU A 100 -12.09 16.50 -6.39
CA GLU A 100 -12.80 17.77 -6.19
C GLU A 100 -14.15 17.54 -5.47
N ASN A 101 -14.68 16.31 -5.53
CA ASN A 101 -15.86 15.89 -4.77
C ASN A 101 -15.56 15.52 -3.30
N LEU A 102 -14.29 15.34 -2.92
CA LEU A 102 -13.88 15.17 -1.51
C LEU A 102 -13.90 16.51 -0.76
N ASP A 103 -13.96 17.66 -1.43
CA ASP A 103 -14.06 18.95 -0.74
C ASP A 103 -15.41 19.12 -0.03
N LEU A 104 -16.48 18.47 -0.51
CA LEU A 104 -17.79 18.37 0.16
C LEU A 104 -17.80 17.37 1.31
N ILE A 105 -16.95 16.33 1.22
CA ILE A 105 -16.84 15.24 2.21
C ILE A 105 -15.89 15.64 3.35
N GLY A 106 -15.04 16.65 3.12
CA GLY A 106 -14.15 17.21 4.11
C GLY A 106 -12.85 16.42 4.28
N TYR A 107 -12.12 16.84 5.30
CA TYR A 107 -10.81 16.33 5.71
C TYR A 107 -10.90 14.88 6.21
N CYS A 108 -11.10 13.93 5.30
CA CYS A 108 -11.32 12.51 5.57
C CYS A 108 -10.19 11.67 4.95
N PRO A 109 -9.14 11.36 5.71
CA PRO A 109 -8.03 10.55 5.20
C PRO A 109 -8.48 9.13 4.86
N PHE A 110 -7.76 8.51 3.92
CA PHE A 110 -7.90 7.09 3.65
C PHE A 110 -7.37 6.30 4.84
N ILE A 111 -8.02 5.20 5.18
CA ILE A 111 -7.71 4.40 6.38
C ILE A 111 -7.41 2.94 6.07
N SER A 112 -7.73 2.51 4.85
CA SER A 112 -7.37 1.20 4.35
C SER A 112 -7.16 1.24 2.85
N VAL A 113 -6.32 0.33 2.36
CA VAL A 113 -6.12 0.03 0.94
C VAL A 113 -6.20 -1.49 0.77
N GLU A 114 -6.97 -1.94 -0.21
CA GLU A 114 -7.30 -3.35 -0.41
C GLU A 114 -7.22 -3.74 -1.88
N ALA A 115 -6.69 -4.94 -2.14
CA ALA A 115 -6.80 -5.59 -3.44
C ALA A 115 -8.13 -6.34 -3.52
N GLN A 116 -9.12 -5.78 -4.23
CA GLN A 116 -10.36 -6.45 -4.60
C GLN A 116 -10.29 -6.83 -6.08
N ASN A 117 -9.36 -7.72 -6.43
CA ASN A 117 -8.97 -8.04 -7.81
C ASN A 117 -10.18 -8.14 -8.77
N PRO A 118 -10.19 -7.37 -9.87
CA PRO A 118 -9.08 -6.57 -10.43
C PRO A 118 -8.99 -5.12 -9.93
N LYS A 119 -9.66 -4.78 -8.82
CA LYS A 119 -9.81 -3.39 -8.37
C LYS A 119 -8.87 -3.06 -7.20
N LEU A 120 -8.23 -1.91 -7.27
CA LEU A 120 -7.63 -1.26 -6.10
C LEU A 120 -8.73 -0.46 -5.39
N VAL A 121 -8.96 -0.77 -4.13
CA VAL A 121 -10.04 -0.18 -3.33
C VAL A 121 -9.44 0.52 -2.12
N SER A 122 -10.01 1.66 -1.75
CA SER A 122 -9.66 2.33 -0.50
C SER A 122 -10.92 2.80 0.23
N PHE A 123 -10.85 2.86 1.55
CA PHE A 123 -11.91 3.41 2.39
C PHE A 123 -11.38 4.61 3.16
N ASN A 124 -12.24 5.59 3.41
CA ASN A 124 -11.91 6.74 4.26
C ASN A 124 -12.69 6.75 5.57
N TRP A 125 -12.28 7.60 6.51
CA TRP A 125 -12.96 7.78 7.80
C TRP A 125 -14.43 8.21 7.70
N CYS A 126 -14.83 8.79 6.57
CA CYS A 126 -16.16 9.34 6.37
C CYS A 126 -17.14 8.33 5.74
N GLY A 127 -16.77 7.04 5.72
CA GLY A 127 -17.64 5.96 5.29
C GLY A 127 -17.80 5.87 3.78
N PHE A 128 -16.82 6.35 3.02
CA PHE A 128 -16.79 6.17 1.57
C PHE A 128 -15.83 5.06 1.17
N LYS A 129 -16.26 4.28 0.19
CA LYS A 129 -15.44 3.36 -0.61
C LYS A 129 -15.04 4.06 -1.90
N PHE A 130 -13.78 3.93 -2.30
CA PHE A 130 -13.22 4.46 -3.53
C PHE A 130 -12.65 3.33 -4.37
N ILE A 131 -12.93 3.36 -5.67
CA ILE A 131 -12.23 2.54 -6.67
C ILE A 131 -11.17 3.44 -7.31
N ILE A 132 -9.93 2.99 -7.26
CA ILE A 132 -8.76 3.75 -7.72
C ILE A 132 -8.22 3.11 -9.00
N ASP A 133 -7.92 3.94 -9.98
CA ASP A 133 -7.13 3.56 -11.14
C ASP A 133 -5.68 3.27 -10.68
N PRO A 134 -5.21 2.01 -10.79
CA PRO A 134 -3.89 1.64 -10.28
C PRO A 134 -2.73 2.26 -11.06
N ASP A 135 -2.95 2.73 -12.29
CA ASP A 135 -1.91 3.32 -13.13
C ASP A 135 -1.76 4.82 -12.90
N THR A 136 -2.85 5.49 -12.56
CA THR A 136 -2.87 6.96 -12.44
C THR A 136 -3.08 7.46 -11.01
N GLY A 137 -3.57 6.62 -10.10
CA GLY A 137 -3.97 7.04 -8.76
C GLY A 137 -5.27 7.84 -8.73
N LYS A 138 -5.99 7.94 -9.87
CA LYS A 138 -7.25 8.67 -9.95
C LYS A 138 -8.40 7.86 -9.35
N VAL A 139 -9.31 8.55 -8.68
CA VAL A 139 -10.56 7.95 -8.23
C VAL A 139 -11.48 7.77 -9.44
N ILE A 140 -11.82 6.51 -9.75
CA ILE A 140 -12.77 6.14 -10.80
C ILE A 140 -14.21 6.25 -10.28
N GLU A 141 -14.44 5.78 -9.06
CA GLU A 141 -15.77 5.70 -8.45
C GLU A 141 -15.69 5.95 -6.94
N SER A 142 -16.71 6.60 -6.38
CA SER A 142 -16.89 6.79 -4.93
C SER A 142 -18.30 6.38 -4.50
N ILE A 143 -18.41 5.57 -3.46
CA ILE A 143 -19.67 4.98 -2.97
C ILE A 143 -19.75 5.24 -1.47
N PHE A 144 -20.88 5.78 -0.98
CA PHE A 144 -21.15 5.87 0.45
C PHE A 144 -21.61 4.51 1.00
N THR A 145 -21.01 4.04 2.09
CA THR A 145 -21.19 2.67 2.60
C THR A 145 -21.62 2.60 4.07
N LYS A 146 -22.02 3.72 4.68
CA LYS A 146 -22.42 3.78 6.11
C LYS A 146 -23.83 4.31 6.30
#